data_AF-A0AAD5NSI2-F1
#
_entry.id   AF-A0AAD5NSI2-F1
#
_cell.length_a   1.000
_cell.length_b   1.000
_cell.length_c   1.000
_cell.angle_alpha   90.00
_cell.angle_beta   90.00
_cell.angle_gamma   90.00
#
_symmetry.space_group_name_H-M   'P 1'
#
loop_
_entity.id
_entity.type
_entity.pdbx_description
1 polymer ?
#
loop_
_entity_poly.entity_id
_entity_poly.type
_entity_poly.pdbx_seq_one_letter_code
_entity_poly.pdbx_strand_id
1 'polypeptide(L)'
;MSTSIEKEMVQPENEVEYIKLLSSEEDGYGGVKVEMKEPMDSKLFASMLGSSLSYWIQQKKKGVWIKLPIELSNLIEPTVKEGFRFHHAELDYLMLVKWIPKTSDTFPANASHRVGIGAFVMNDKGEVLVVQERNGRFKDTNVWKLPTGTVDEGEDICMAAIREVKEETGVSVQFIDAIG
;
A
#
# COMPACT_ATOMS: atom_id res chain seq x y z
N MET A 1 24.24 4.85 6.08
CA MET A 1 25.05 4.67 4.86
C MET A 1 24.47 3.47 4.12
N SER A 2 23.73 3.70 3.04
CA SER A 2 23.17 2.63 2.21
C SER A 2 24.19 2.27 1.14
N THR A 3 24.97 1.21 1.38
CA THR A 3 26.02 0.76 0.48
C THR A 3 25.39 -0.18 -0.55
N SER A 4 25.49 0.15 -1.84
CA SER A 4 25.21 -0.79 -2.93
C SER A 4 26.09 -2.04 -2.74
N ILE A 5 25.52 -3.23 -2.88
CA ILE A 5 26.27 -4.47 -2.75
C ILE A 5 26.76 -4.87 -4.14
N GLU A 6 28.05 -4.74 -4.38
CA GLU A 6 28.73 -5.36 -5.52
C GLU A 6 28.84 -6.86 -5.25
N LYS A 7 28.34 -7.70 -6.16
CA LYS A 7 28.44 -9.17 -6.05
C LYS A 7 29.12 -9.74 -7.29
N GLU A 8 30.12 -10.59 -7.06
CA GLU A 8 30.84 -11.30 -8.12
C GLU A 8 29.99 -12.44 -8.69
N MET A 9 29.91 -12.53 -10.01
CA MET A 9 29.48 -13.73 -10.73
C MET A 9 30.56 -14.09 -11.74
N VAL A 10 31.25 -15.21 -11.54
CA VAL A 10 32.37 -15.62 -12.39
C VAL A 10 31.84 -16.28 -13.68
N GLN A 11 32.15 -15.68 -14.83
CA GLN A 11 32.15 -16.36 -16.13
C GLN A 11 33.61 -16.63 -16.55
N PRO A 12 33.92 -17.75 -17.25
CA PRO A 12 35.27 -18.02 -17.66
C PRO A 12 35.65 -17.14 -18.86
N GLU A 13 36.71 -16.34 -18.65
CA GLU A 13 37.50 -15.62 -19.67
C GLU A 13 36.83 -14.45 -20.40
N ASN A 14 36.73 -13.29 -19.72
CA ASN A 14 37.07 -11.93 -20.18
C ASN A 14 36.51 -10.91 -19.17
N GLU A 15 37.25 -9.81 -18.93
CA GLU A 15 36.95 -8.63 -18.08
C GLU A 15 35.85 -8.80 -17.01
N VAL A 16 36.25 -8.79 -15.73
CA VAL A 16 35.32 -8.82 -14.59
C VAL A 16 34.50 -7.52 -14.57
N GLU A 17 33.36 -7.53 -15.24
CA GLU A 17 32.38 -6.44 -15.18
C GLU A 17 31.60 -6.60 -13.86
N TYR A 18 31.87 -5.71 -12.90
CA TYR A 18 31.17 -5.71 -11.62
C TYR A 18 29.68 -5.40 -11.85
N ILE A 19 28.83 -6.43 -11.73
CA ILE A 19 27.39 -6.26 -11.89
C ILE A 19 26.85 -5.47 -10.69
N LYS A 20 26.42 -4.24 -10.94
CA LYS A 20 25.83 -3.38 -9.90
C LYS A 20 24.37 -3.76 -9.69
N LEU A 21 24.06 -4.34 -8.53
CA LEU A 21 22.71 -4.77 -8.16
C LEU A 21 22.02 -3.73 -7.27
N LEU A 22 20.68 -3.71 -7.32
CA LEU A 22 19.85 -2.96 -6.38
C LEU A 22 19.96 -3.59 -4.99
N SER A 23 20.08 -2.74 -3.97
CA SER A 23 19.97 -3.17 -2.58
C SER A 23 18.56 -3.72 -2.35
N SER A 24 18.48 -4.94 -1.80
CA SER A 24 17.21 -5.62 -1.55
C SER A 24 17.24 -6.40 -0.24
N GLU A 25 16.07 -6.54 0.35
CA GLU A 25 15.80 -7.37 1.54
C GLU A 25 14.92 -8.55 1.13
N GLU A 26 15.17 -9.73 1.68
CA GLU A 26 14.35 -10.91 1.40
C GLU A 26 13.14 -10.96 2.35
N ASP A 27 11.97 -11.33 1.83
CA ASP A 27 10.81 -11.61 2.66
C ASP A 27 10.73 -13.10 3.07
N GLY A 28 9.83 -13.42 4.00
CA GLY A 28 9.63 -14.79 4.51
C GLY A 28 9.01 -15.78 3.51
N TYR A 29 8.66 -15.34 2.29
CA TYR A 29 7.94 -16.12 1.29
C TYR A 29 8.76 -16.37 0.00
N GLY A 30 10.04 -15.99 0.03
CA GLY A 30 10.96 -16.12 -1.11
C GLY A 30 10.84 -15.00 -2.13
N GLY A 31 10.24 -13.87 -1.74
CA GLY A 31 10.29 -12.61 -2.47
C GLY A 31 11.43 -11.71 -2.03
N VAL A 32 11.54 -10.57 -2.69
CA VAL A 32 12.54 -9.53 -2.41
C VAL A 32 11.88 -8.15 -2.43
N LYS A 33 12.36 -7.25 -1.59
CA LYS A 33 11.89 -5.87 -1.47
C LYS A 33 13.05 -4.91 -1.69
N VAL A 34 12.85 -3.96 -2.59
CA VAL A 34 13.74 -2.84 -2.86
C VAL A 34 13.07 -1.57 -2.35
N GLU A 35 13.77 -0.80 -1.54
CA GLU A 35 13.35 0.53 -1.14
C GLU A 35 14.35 1.55 -1.70
N MET A 36 13.89 2.38 -2.64
CA MET A 36 14.70 3.44 -3.21
C MET A 36 14.74 4.62 -2.23
N LYS A 37 15.94 5.09 -1.90
CA LYS A 37 16.16 6.15 -0.89
C LYS A 37 16.86 7.37 -1.46
N GLU A 38 17.75 7.15 -2.43
CA GLU A 38 18.60 8.18 -2.99
C GLU A 38 18.23 8.46 -4.46
N PRO A 39 18.36 9.72 -4.93
CA PRO A 39 18.21 10.07 -6.33
C PRO A 39 19.07 9.21 -7.25
N MET A 40 18.49 8.76 -8.36
CA MET A 40 19.18 7.94 -9.35
C MET A 40 18.76 8.33 -10.75
N ASP A 41 19.72 8.34 -11.68
CA ASP A 41 19.43 8.47 -13.11
C ASP A 41 18.59 7.28 -13.60
N SER A 42 17.60 7.54 -14.45
CA SER A 42 16.64 6.52 -14.89
C SER A 42 17.27 5.44 -15.78
N LYS A 43 18.30 5.77 -16.57
CA LYS A 43 18.99 4.79 -17.43
C LYS A 43 19.90 3.91 -16.59
N LEU A 44 20.63 4.50 -15.64
CA LEU A 44 21.43 3.74 -14.68
C LEU A 44 20.53 2.77 -13.89
N PHE A 45 19.42 3.27 -13.36
CA PHE A 45 18.44 2.45 -12.64
C PHE A 45 17.91 1.30 -13.51
N ALA A 46 17.55 1.55 -14.77
CA ALA A 46 17.06 0.51 -15.67
C ALA A 46 18.09 -0.62 -15.87
N SER A 47 19.36 -0.27 -16.07
CA SER A 47 20.45 -1.26 -16.19
C SER A 47 20.62 -2.08 -14.90
N MET A 48 20.61 -1.42 -13.74
CA MET A 48 20.70 -2.08 -12.44
C MET A 48 19.49 -2.97 -12.17
N LEU A 49 18.27 -2.53 -12.53
CA LEU A 49 17.04 -3.30 -12.35
C LEU A 49 17.04 -4.56 -13.22
N GLY A 50 17.42 -4.46 -14.49
CA GLY A 50 17.54 -5.61 -15.39
C GLY A 50 18.56 -6.65 -14.90
N SER A 51 19.71 -6.17 -14.42
CA SER A 51 20.73 -7.02 -13.80
C SER A 51 20.23 -7.69 -12.52
N SER A 52 19.51 -6.95 -11.68
CA SER A 52 18.92 -7.45 -10.43
C SER A 52 17.84 -8.49 -10.66
N LEU A 53 16.96 -8.27 -11.64
CA LEU A 53 15.96 -9.25 -12.05
C LEU A 53 16.61 -10.55 -12.52
N SER A 54 17.64 -10.45 -13.35
CA SER A 54 18.39 -11.63 -13.83
C SER A 54 18.99 -12.42 -12.67
N TYR A 55 19.58 -11.71 -11.69
CA TYR A 55 20.11 -12.31 -10.47
C TYR A 55 19.01 -12.99 -9.64
N TRP A 56 17.89 -12.31 -9.38
CA TRP A 56 16.78 -12.87 -8.59
C TRP A 56 16.09 -14.06 -9.26
N ILE A 57 16.03 -14.08 -10.60
CA ILE A 57 15.57 -15.25 -11.38
C ILE A 57 16.45 -16.47 -11.10
N GLN A 58 17.78 -16.30 -11.14
CA GLN A 58 18.72 -17.40 -10.87
C GLN A 58 18.62 -17.90 -9.42
N GLN A 59 18.37 -16.98 -8.48
CA GLN A 59 18.10 -17.30 -7.08
C GLN A 59 16.69 -17.88 -6.84
N LYS A 60 15.90 -18.08 -7.91
CA LYS A 60 14.52 -18.60 -7.86
C LYS A 60 13.61 -17.78 -6.93
N LYS A 61 13.84 -16.47 -6.85
CA LYS A 61 12.94 -15.55 -6.14
C LYS A 61 11.60 -15.49 -6.85
N LYS A 62 10.57 -15.15 -6.08
CA LYS A 62 9.18 -15.12 -6.53
C LYS A 62 8.70 -13.70 -6.79
N GLY A 63 8.18 -13.03 -5.76
CA GLY A 63 7.68 -11.68 -5.83
C GLY A 63 8.79 -10.65 -5.65
N VAL A 64 8.82 -9.62 -6.49
CA VAL A 64 9.66 -8.44 -6.31
C VAL A 64 8.79 -7.26 -5.97
N TRP A 65 9.10 -6.58 -4.88
CA TRP A 65 8.48 -5.33 -4.46
C TRP A 65 9.47 -4.18 -4.67
N ILE A 66 9.01 -3.07 -5.26
CA ILE A 66 9.79 -1.85 -5.37
C ILE A 66 8.97 -0.70 -4.79
N LYS A 67 9.47 -0.13 -3.70
CA LYS A 67 8.94 1.10 -3.10
C LYS A 67 9.69 2.30 -3.65
N LEU A 68 8.96 3.19 -4.32
CA LEU A 68 9.49 4.43 -4.90
C LEU A 68 8.87 5.65 -4.20
N PRO A 69 9.65 6.43 -3.43
CA PRO A 69 9.24 7.75 -2.96
C PRO A 69 8.83 8.65 -4.14
N ILE A 70 7.91 9.58 -3.90
CA ILE A 70 7.35 10.48 -4.93
C ILE A 70 8.43 11.33 -5.61
N GLU A 71 9.50 11.67 -4.90
CA GLU A 71 10.66 12.42 -5.40
C GLU A 71 11.45 11.62 -6.45
N LEU A 72 11.32 10.30 -6.44
CA LEU A 72 11.97 9.37 -7.38
C LEU A 72 11.02 8.89 -8.49
N SER A 73 10.00 9.70 -8.80
CA SER A 73 9.02 9.41 -9.86
C SER A 73 9.64 9.20 -11.24
N ASN A 74 10.85 9.71 -11.49
CA ASN A 74 11.63 9.47 -12.70
C ASN A 74 12.00 7.98 -12.90
N LEU A 75 11.87 7.15 -11.87
CA LEU A 75 12.14 5.71 -11.91
C LEU A 75 10.89 4.86 -12.20
N ILE A 76 9.70 5.46 -12.25
CA ILE A 76 8.45 4.71 -12.48
C ILE A 76 8.42 4.11 -13.88
N GLU A 77 8.68 4.92 -14.91
CA GLU A 77 8.68 4.45 -16.31
C GLU A 77 9.64 3.29 -16.56
N PRO A 78 10.95 3.35 -16.20
CA PRO A 78 11.84 2.20 -16.39
C PRO A 78 11.40 0.97 -15.60
N THR A 79 10.81 1.14 -14.40
CA THR A 79 10.28 0.01 -13.62
C THR A 79 9.12 -0.68 -14.34
N VAL A 80 8.17 0.08 -14.89
CA VAL A 80 7.03 -0.46 -15.65
C VAL A 80 7.48 -1.13 -16.95
N LYS A 81 8.49 -0.58 -17.64
CA LYS A 81 9.08 -1.21 -18.85
C LYS A 81 9.67 -2.59 -18.57
N GLU A 82 10.17 -2.81 -17.36
CA GLU A 82 10.61 -4.12 -16.87
C GLU A 82 9.45 -5.03 -16.45
N GLY A 83 8.19 -4.68 -16.75
CA GLY A 83 7.03 -5.53 -16.52
C GLY A 83 6.50 -5.55 -15.08
N PHE A 84 6.85 -4.54 -14.28
CA PHE A 84 6.20 -4.31 -13.00
C PHE A 84 4.81 -3.69 -13.20
N ARG A 85 3.89 -4.00 -12.28
CA ARG A 85 2.56 -3.41 -12.17
C ARG A 85 2.42 -2.63 -10.88
N PHE A 86 1.55 -1.63 -10.87
CA PHE A 86 1.21 -0.91 -9.64
C PHE A 86 0.45 -1.83 -8.69
N HIS A 87 0.79 -1.75 -7.40
CA HIS A 87 0.06 -2.43 -6.34
C HIS A 87 -0.77 -1.42 -5.54
N HIS A 88 -0.13 -0.49 -4.85
CA HIS A 88 -0.81 0.59 -4.12
C HIS A 88 0.05 1.85 -4.14
N ALA A 89 -0.53 2.97 -3.77
CA ALA A 89 0.16 4.23 -3.60
C ALA A 89 -0.32 4.88 -2.31
N GLU A 90 0.62 5.46 -1.60
CA GLU A 90 0.37 6.38 -0.49
C GLU A 90 0.65 7.82 -0.95
N LEU A 91 0.44 8.79 -0.07
CA LEU A 91 0.67 10.21 -0.38
C LEU A 91 2.12 10.49 -0.84
N ASP A 92 3.09 9.74 -0.33
CA ASP A 92 4.52 9.99 -0.49
C ASP A 92 5.27 8.87 -1.24
N TYR A 93 4.62 7.76 -1.61
CA TYR A 93 5.28 6.71 -2.39
C TYR A 93 4.33 5.87 -3.27
N LEU A 94 4.91 5.24 -4.28
CA LEU A 94 4.28 4.21 -5.10
C LEU A 94 4.91 2.85 -4.83
N MET A 95 4.09 1.82 -4.63
CA MET A 95 4.53 0.42 -4.55
C MET A 95 4.25 -0.30 -5.87
N LEU A 96 5.31 -0.86 -6.46
CA LEU A 96 5.23 -1.69 -7.67
C LEU A 96 5.60 -3.13 -7.36
N VAL A 97 4.99 -4.06 -8.08
CA VAL A 97 5.24 -5.49 -7.92
C VAL A 97 5.49 -6.19 -9.25
N LYS A 98 6.33 -7.22 -9.23
CA LYS A 98 6.51 -8.16 -10.35
C LYS A 98 6.60 -9.59 -9.82
N TRP A 99 5.77 -10.47 -10.37
CA TRP A 99 5.86 -11.90 -10.12
C TRP A 99 6.82 -12.52 -11.15
N ILE A 100 7.96 -13.05 -10.69
CA ILE A 100 8.98 -13.65 -11.57
C ILE A 100 8.55 -15.01 -12.15
N PRO A 101 8.01 -15.96 -11.35
CA PRO A 101 7.69 -17.29 -11.85
C PRO A 101 6.57 -17.29 -12.89
N LYS A 102 6.55 -18.32 -13.76
CA LYS A 102 5.41 -18.59 -14.67
C LYS A 102 4.19 -19.20 -13.97
N THR A 103 4.26 -19.43 -12.66
CA THR A 103 3.12 -19.91 -11.87
C THR A 103 2.11 -18.80 -11.68
N SER A 104 0.93 -19.13 -11.15
CA SER A 104 -0.03 -18.14 -10.69
C SER A 104 0.62 -17.13 -9.75
N ASP A 105 0.31 -15.86 -9.98
CA ASP A 105 0.69 -14.75 -9.12
C ASP A 105 -0.02 -14.90 -7.77
N THR A 106 0.72 -14.69 -6.67
CA THR A 106 0.21 -14.82 -5.30
C THR A 106 0.25 -13.51 -4.52
N PHE A 107 0.57 -12.38 -5.18
CA PHE A 107 0.39 -11.09 -4.56
C PHE A 107 -1.07 -10.89 -4.17
N PRO A 108 -1.34 -10.40 -2.94
CA PRO A 108 -2.68 -10.02 -2.58
C PRO A 108 -3.20 -8.94 -3.53
N ALA A 109 -4.51 -8.88 -3.71
CA ALA A 109 -5.10 -7.71 -4.34
C ALA A 109 -4.81 -6.48 -3.48
N ASN A 110 -4.69 -5.32 -4.12
CA ASN A 110 -4.60 -4.06 -3.41
C ASN A 110 -5.90 -3.75 -2.66
N ALA A 111 -5.81 -2.90 -1.63
CA ALA A 111 -6.98 -2.42 -0.91
C ALA A 111 -7.97 -1.77 -1.88
N SER A 112 -9.13 -2.40 -2.05
CA SER A 112 -10.14 -2.04 -3.06
C SER A 112 -11.43 -1.51 -2.46
N HIS A 113 -11.61 -1.66 -1.15
CA HIS A 113 -12.85 -1.30 -0.46
C HIS A 113 -12.61 -0.07 0.42
N ARG A 114 -13.61 0.82 0.44
CA ARG A 114 -13.76 1.78 1.52
C ARG A 114 -14.65 1.14 2.58
N VAL A 115 -14.14 1.05 3.81
CA VAL A 115 -14.92 0.55 4.93
C VAL A 115 -15.67 1.73 5.54
N GLY A 116 -16.99 1.56 5.66
CA GLY A 116 -17.87 2.54 6.29
C GLY A 116 -18.55 1.94 7.51
N ILE A 117 -18.94 2.79 8.44
CA ILE A 117 -19.70 2.43 9.63
C ILE A 117 -21.02 3.19 9.68
N GLY A 118 -21.98 2.61 10.39
CA GLY A 118 -23.19 3.28 10.84
C GLY A 118 -23.39 2.97 12.32
N ALA A 119 -23.63 3.99 13.13
CA ALA A 119 -23.73 3.84 14.57
C ALA A 119 -25.20 3.85 15.01
N PHE A 120 -25.68 2.70 15.50
CA PHE A 120 -26.97 2.63 16.18
C PHE A 120 -26.77 2.92 17.67
N VAL A 121 -27.12 4.13 18.10
CA VAL A 121 -26.93 4.57 19.48
C VAL A 121 -28.29 4.75 20.14
N MET A 122 -28.50 4.05 21.26
CA MET A 122 -29.74 4.08 22.02
C MET A 122 -29.47 4.53 23.46
N ASN A 123 -30.34 5.38 24.01
CA ASN A 123 -30.29 5.76 25.42
C ASN A 123 -31.16 4.84 26.31
N ASP A 124 -31.11 5.02 27.63
CA ASP A 124 -31.87 4.21 28.60
C ASP A 124 -33.40 4.32 28.46
N LYS A 125 -33.89 5.31 27.70
CA LYS A 125 -35.32 5.49 27.41
C LYS A 125 -35.76 4.78 26.13
N GLY A 126 -34.85 4.14 25.41
CA GLY A 126 -35.13 3.50 24.12
C GLY A 126 -35.17 4.48 22.94
N GLU A 127 -34.70 5.72 23.11
CA GLU A 127 -34.62 6.70 22.03
C GLU A 127 -33.31 6.51 21.25
N VAL A 128 -33.35 6.70 19.93
CA VAL A 128 -32.21 6.51 19.03
C VAL A 128 -31.63 7.84 18.60
N LEU A 129 -30.30 7.95 18.64
CA LEU A 129 -29.57 9.12 18.14
C LEU A 129 -29.61 9.15 16.60
N VAL A 130 -29.99 10.29 16.06
CA VAL A 130 -30.06 10.53 14.61
C VAL A 130 -29.50 11.90 14.28
N VAL A 131 -29.01 12.04 13.04
CA VAL A 131 -28.44 13.28 12.50
C VAL A 131 -29.14 13.68 11.22
N GLN A 132 -29.08 14.97 10.89
CA GLN A 132 -29.46 15.53 9.59
C GLN A 132 -28.26 16.23 8.96
N GLU A 133 -28.06 15.99 7.66
CA GLU A 133 -26.99 16.63 6.92
C GLU A 133 -27.26 18.14 6.74
N ARG A 134 -26.29 18.98 7.11
CA ARG A 134 -26.38 20.44 6.89
C ARG A 134 -26.09 20.84 5.44
N ASN A 135 -25.44 19.96 4.68
CA ASN A 135 -24.97 20.17 3.32
C ASN A 135 -25.12 18.86 2.51
N GLY A 136 -25.07 18.95 1.18
CA GLY A 136 -25.17 17.77 0.31
C GLY A 136 -26.60 17.50 -0.15
N ARG A 137 -26.85 16.27 -0.62
CA ARG A 137 -28.09 15.90 -1.32
C ARG A 137 -29.32 15.93 -0.42
N PHE A 138 -29.15 15.66 0.89
CA PHE A 138 -30.27 15.58 1.83
C PHE A 138 -30.48 16.86 2.66
N LYS A 139 -29.75 17.93 2.34
CA LYS A 139 -29.96 19.24 2.97
C LYS A 139 -31.42 19.68 2.82
N ASP A 140 -32.02 20.15 3.91
CA ASP A 140 -33.40 20.66 3.98
C ASP A 140 -34.50 19.65 3.57
N THR A 141 -34.17 18.35 3.52
CA THR A 141 -35.14 17.28 3.15
C THR A 141 -35.86 16.65 4.35
N ASN A 142 -35.54 17.07 5.57
CA ASN A 142 -36.03 16.48 6.83
C ASN A 142 -35.75 14.96 6.98
N VAL A 143 -34.78 14.43 6.25
CA VAL A 143 -34.35 13.03 6.37
C VAL A 143 -33.41 12.89 7.56
N TRP A 144 -33.80 12.02 8.50
CA TRP A 144 -32.97 11.62 9.64
C TRP A 144 -32.26 10.30 9.33
N LYS A 145 -30.97 10.24 9.60
CA LYS A 145 -30.15 9.03 9.45
C LYS A 145 -29.39 8.73 10.73
N LEU A 146 -28.87 7.51 10.83
CA LEU A 146 -27.88 7.18 11.86
C LEU A 146 -26.60 7.99 11.62
N PRO A 147 -25.81 8.28 12.67
CA PRO A 147 -24.44 8.73 12.48
C PRO A 147 -23.64 7.73 11.64
N THR A 148 -22.87 8.21 10.69
CA THR A 148 -22.15 7.38 9.71
C THR A 148 -20.82 7.99 9.36
N GLY A 149 -19.82 7.16 9.09
CA GLY A 149 -18.53 7.66 8.65
C GLY A 149 -17.68 6.59 7.99
N THR A 150 -16.43 6.94 7.71
CA THR A 150 -15.45 6.01 7.13
C THR A 150 -14.43 5.58 8.17
N VAL A 151 -14.00 4.33 8.07
CA VAL A 151 -12.89 3.81 8.88
C VAL A 151 -11.59 4.24 8.23
N ASP A 152 -10.71 4.86 9.01
CA ASP A 152 -9.39 5.26 8.53
C ASP A 152 -8.45 4.06 8.41
N GLU A 153 -7.39 4.20 7.61
CA GLU A 153 -6.40 3.13 7.46
C GLU A 153 -5.73 2.80 8.81
N GLY A 154 -5.75 1.51 9.16
CA GLY A 154 -5.21 1.03 10.43
C GLY A 154 -6.10 1.30 11.65
N GLU A 155 -7.26 1.93 11.47
CA GLU A 155 -8.24 2.17 12.53
C GLU A 155 -9.11 0.93 12.76
N ASP A 156 -9.41 0.63 14.03
CA ASP A 156 -10.38 -0.42 14.37
C ASP A 156 -11.81 0.08 14.11
N ILE A 157 -12.67 -0.78 13.55
CA ILE A 157 -14.07 -0.48 13.23
C ILE A 157 -14.83 0.05 14.45
N CYS A 158 -14.59 -0.50 15.65
CA CYS A 158 -15.27 -0.03 16.87
C CYS A 158 -14.82 1.38 17.28
N MET A 159 -13.53 1.68 17.09
CA MET A 159 -12.97 3.00 17.39
C MET A 159 -13.47 4.05 16.40
N ALA A 160 -13.55 3.69 15.11
CA ALA A 160 -14.13 4.54 14.08
C ALA A 160 -15.59 4.90 14.43
N ALA A 161 -16.40 3.92 14.84
CA ALA A 161 -17.79 4.18 15.24
C ALA A 161 -17.90 5.15 16.42
N ILE A 162 -17.04 5.02 17.43
CA ILE A 162 -17.01 5.93 18.59
C ILE A 162 -16.58 7.35 18.17
N ARG A 163 -15.52 7.45 17.34
CA ARG A 163 -14.99 8.72 16.82
C ARG A 163 -16.04 9.46 16.01
N GLU A 164 -16.66 8.81 15.03
CA GLU A 164 -17.64 9.42 14.12
C GLU A 164 -18.87 9.95 14.87
N VAL A 165 -19.40 9.18 15.84
CA VAL A 165 -20.50 9.68 16.68
C VAL A 165 -20.08 10.94 17.43
N LYS A 166 -18.85 10.97 17.97
CA LYS A 166 -18.34 12.12 18.71
C LYS A 166 -18.15 13.34 17.81
N GLU A 167 -17.65 13.15 16.60
CA GLU A 167 -17.40 14.22 15.62
C GLU A 167 -18.71 14.82 15.08
N GLU A 168 -19.69 13.98 14.73
CA GLU A 168 -20.96 14.46 14.16
C GLU A 168 -21.91 15.06 15.22
N THR A 169 -21.90 14.54 16.45
CA THR A 169 -22.93 14.85 17.45
C THR A 169 -22.40 15.45 18.75
N GLY A 170 -21.09 15.33 19.02
CA GLY A 170 -20.49 15.70 20.30
C GLY A 170 -20.77 14.72 21.45
N VAL A 171 -21.54 13.66 21.23
CA VAL A 171 -21.90 12.67 22.26
C VAL A 171 -20.78 11.64 22.42
N SER A 172 -20.47 11.28 23.66
CA SER A 172 -19.56 10.18 23.97
C SER A 172 -20.34 8.89 24.14
N VAL A 173 -19.88 7.82 23.49
CA VAL A 173 -20.56 6.52 23.47
C VAL A 173 -19.57 5.40 23.79
N GLN A 174 -20.11 4.23 24.12
CA GLN A 174 -19.36 2.99 24.28
C GLN A 174 -19.81 2.00 23.20
N PHE A 175 -18.85 1.36 22.54
CA PHE A 175 -19.14 0.28 21.60
C PHE A 175 -19.60 -0.97 22.37
N ILE A 176 -20.65 -1.62 21.88
CA ILE A 176 -21.22 -2.83 22.48
C ILE A 176 -21.00 -4.02 21.56
N ASP A 177 -21.50 -3.95 20.32
CA ASP A 177 -21.40 -5.06 19.37
C ASP A 177 -21.51 -4.56 17.92
N ALA A 178 -21.03 -5.39 16.98
CA ALA A 178 -21.23 -5.20 15.56
C ALA A 178 -22.50 -5.96 15.13
N ILE A 179 -23.42 -5.25 14.46
CA ILE A 179 -24.65 -5.84 13.94
C ILE A 179 -24.72 -5.62 12.42
N GLY A 180 -24.95 -6.70 11.67
CA GLY A 180 -25.06 -6.65 10.20
C GLY A 180 -24.26 -7.72 9.49
#